data_AF-A0A7W1UMK4-F1
#
_entry.id   AF-A0A7W1UMK4-F1
#
_cell.length_a   1.000
_cell.length_b   1.000
_cell.length_c   1.000
_cell.angle_alpha   90.00
_cell.angle_beta   90.00
_cell.angle_gamma   90.00
#
_symmetry.space_group_name_H-M   'P 1'
#
loop_
_entity.id
_entity.type
_entity.pdbx_description
1 polymer ?
#
loop_
_entity_poly.entity_id
_entity_poly.type
_entity_poly.pdbx_seq_one_letter_code
_entity_poly.pdbx_strand_id
1 'polypeptide(L)'
;MRRIIIIVLFLLPCLLFAQPNQKVDPNGYNKFYFENGKISSEGTMRDGKPDGYWKTYSQSGVLKSEGNRKNFQLDSVWKFYSEQGKLAFEFNYKEGKKTGPKKTFDTKDGSLIMSESFESDVKQGLTTVYY
;
A
#
# COMPACT_ATOMS: atom_id res chain seq x y z
N MET A 1 32.21 14.30 -56.74
CA MET A 1 31.31 14.94 -55.77
C MET A 1 30.82 13.90 -54.78
N ARG A 2 31.09 14.12 -53.49
CA ARG A 2 30.82 13.22 -52.36
C ARG A 2 29.31 13.08 -52.12
N ARG A 3 28.81 11.87 -51.91
CA ARG A 3 27.57 11.64 -51.16
C ARG A 3 27.94 10.98 -49.84
N ILE A 4 27.87 11.79 -48.80
CA ILE A 4 28.21 11.47 -47.41
C ILE A 4 27.09 10.59 -46.86
N ILE A 5 27.47 9.42 -46.36
CA ILE A 5 26.63 8.59 -45.50
C ILE A 5 26.53 9.33 -44.15
N ILE A 6 25.36 9.82 -43.78
CA ILE A 6 25.09 10.29 -42.42
C ILE A 6 24.42 9.13 -41.67
N ILE A 7 25.23 8.43 -40.88
CA ILE A 7 24.77 7.61 -39.76
C ILE A 7 24.46 8.62 -38.65
N VAL A 8 23.18 8.90 -38.41
CA VAL A 8 22.78 9.70 -37.23
C VAL A 8 22.90 8.80 -36.01
N LEU A 9 23.96 9.06 -35.27
CA LEU A 9 24.31 8.58 -33.94
C LEU A 9 23.09 8.53 -33.00
N PHE A 10 22.94 7.39 -32.32
CA PHE A 10 22.29 7.26 -31.03
C PHE A 10 22.71 8.40 -30.11
N LEU A 11 21.78 9.28 -29.73
CA LEU A 11 21.85 10.15 -28.55
C LEU A 11 20.45 10.73 -28.32
N LEU A 12 19.47 9.88 -27.97
CA LEU A 12 18.38 10.40 -27.15
C LEU A 12 18.96 10.50 -25.74
N PRO A 13 19.22 11.72 -25.24
CA PRO A 13 19.86 11.89 -23.95
C PRO A 13 18.98 11.18 -22.92
N CYS A 14 19.63 10.34 -22.12
CA CYS A 14 19.09 9.85 -20.87
C CYS A 14 18.43 11.05 -20.18
N LEU A 15 17.10 11.13 -20.26
CA LEU A 15 16.33 12.09 -19.51
C LEU A 15 16.64 11.73 -18.08
N LEU A 16 17.54 12.52 -17.50
CA LEU A 16 17.76 12.61 -16.08
C LEU A 16 16.38 12.66 -15.45
N PHE A 17 15.91 11.54 -14.90
CA PHE A 17 14.77 11.55 -14.00
C PHE A 17 15.25 12.20 -12.71
N ALA A 18 15.55 13.49 -12.76
CA ALA A 18 15.45 14.33 -11.60
C ALA A 18 13.95 14.38 -11.28
N GLN A 19 13.46 13.36 -10.58
CA GLN A 19 12.12 13.43 -10.01
C GLN A 19 12.11 14.70 -9.16
N PRO A 20 11.20 15.66 -9.43
CA PRO A 20 11.16 16.88 -8.65
C PRO A 20 11.06 16.47 -7.19
N ASN A 21 11.88 17.06 -6.32
CA ASN A 21 11.75 16.89 -4.88
C ASN A 21 10.32 17.31 -4.50
N GLN A 22 9.41 16.34 -4.44
CA GLN A 22 8.02 16.59 -4.16
C GLN A 22 7.98 17.05 -2.70
N LYS A 23 7.75 18.35 -2.51
CA LYS A 23 7.61 18.93 -1.19
C LYS A 23 6.43 18.23 -0.51
N VAL A 24 6.70 17.57 0.62
CA VAL A 24 5.67 16.90 1.41
C VAL A 24 4.70 17.95 1.93
N ASP A 25 3.42 17.77 1.67
CA ASP A 25 2.34 18.55 2.28
C ASP A 25 1.97 17.92 3.63
N PRO A 26 2.30 18.52 4.78
CA PRO A 26 2.02 17.91 6.07
C PRO A 26 0.53 17.68 6.34
N ASN A 27 -0.37 18.35 5.62
CA ASN A 27 -1.82 18.32 5.84
C ASN A 27 -2.63 17.93 4.59
N GLY A 28 -1.98 17.24 3.64
CA GLY A 28 -2.58 16.90 2.36
C GLY A 28 -2.26 15.48 1.90
N TYR A 29 -2.62 15.20 0.66
CA TYR A 29 -2.32 13.93 0.02
C TYR A 29 -0.88 13.89 -0.46
N ASN A 30 -0.15 12.85 -0.10
CA ASN A 30 1.25 12.68 -0.48
C ASN A 30 1.50 11.33 -1.13
N LYS A 31 2.56 11.29 -1.94
CA LYS A 31 3.13 10.07 -2.51
C LYS A 31 4.59 10.00 -2.12
N PHE A 32 4.99 8.82 -1.69
CA PHE A 32 6.37 8.47 -1.38
C PHE A 32 6.83 7.43 -2.39
N TYR A 33 8.10 7.41 -2.69
CA TYR A 33 8.67 6.62 -3.78
C TYR A 33 9.83 5.77 -3.27
N PHE A 34 10.01 4.60 -3.87
CA PHE A 34 11.24 3.82 -3.76
C PHE A 34 12.34 4.46 -4.60
N GLU A 35 13.59 4.03 -4.40
CA GLU A 35 14.75 4.47 -5.20
C GLU A 35 14.58 4.24 -6.70
N ASN A 36 13.80 3.21 -7.08
CA ASN A 36 13.48 2.92 -8.48
C ASN A 36 12.38 3.82 -9.08
N GLY A 37 11.93 4.84 -8.34
CA GLY A 37 10.92 5.80 -8.76
C GLY A 37 9.48 5.29 -8.72
N LYS A 38 9.23 4.05 -8.31
CA LYS A 38 7.85 3.53 -8.11
C LYS A 38 7.30 3.99 -6.75
N ILE A 39 5.99 4.16 -6.67
CA ILE A 39 5.31 4.56 -5.42
C ILE A 39 5.55 3.48 -4.35
N SER A 40 6.01 3.89 -3.18
CA SER A 40 6.16 3.05 -1.98
C SER A 40 4.96 3.16 -1.05
N SER A 41 4.41 4.36 -0.91
CA SER A 41 3.19 4.61 -0.15
C SER A 41 2.53 5.90 -0.58
N GLU A 42 1.24 6.01 -0.34
CA GLU A 42 0.49 7.23 -0.59
C GLU A 42 -0.73 7.34 0.31
N GLY A 43 -1.18 8.56 0.54
CA GLY A 43 -2.38 8.81 1.34
C GLY A 43 -2.41 10.19 1.95
N THR A 44 -3.44 10.40 2.77
CA THR A 44 -3.65 11.68 3.48
C THR A 44 -2.77 11.79 4.71
N MET A 45 -2.21 12.98 4.92
CA MET A 45 -1.42 13.33 6.08
C MET A 45 -2.08 14.45 6.88
N ARG A 46 -1.80 14.46 8.18
CA ARG A 46 -2.03 15.59 9.09
C ARG A 46 -0.80 15.75 9.97
N ASP A 47 -0.34 16.98 10.18
CA ASP A 47 0.85 17.28 10.99
C ASP A 47 2.09 16.44 10.61
N GLY A 48 2.26 16.16 9.31
CA GLY A 48 3.38 15.37 8.80
C GLY A 48 3.31 13.87 9.11
N LYS A 49 2.15 13.36 9.54
CA LYS A 49 1.92 11.93 9.81
C LYS A 49 0.72 11.41 9.01
N PRO A 50 0.71 10.13 8.62
CA PRO A 50 -0.47 9.50 8.00
C PRO A 50 -1.72 9.62 8.90
N ASP A 51 -2.76 10.28 8.39
CA ASP A 51 -4.07 10.43 9.05
C ASP A 51 -5.14 10.55 7.97
N GLY A 52 -6.01 9.56 7.87
CA GLY A 52 -6.87 9.30 6.72
C GLY A 52 -6.47 8.02 5.97
N TYR A 53 -6.97 7.87 4.74
CA TYR A 53 -6.75 6.68 3.95
C TYR A 53 -5.30 6.57 3.48
N TRP A 54 -4.72 5.39 3.63
CA TRP A 54 -3.31 5.13 3.33
C TRP A 54 -3.14 3.82 2.57
N LYS A 55 -2.21 3.83 1.61
CA LYS A 55 -1.80 2.66 0.82
C LYS A 55 -0.29 2.47 0.90
N THR A 56 0.13 1.22 0.83
CA THR A 56 1.55 0.83 0.72
C THR A 56 1.73 -0.17 -0.40
N TYR A 57 2.89 -0.13 -1.05
CA TYR A 57 3.19 -0.94 -2.22
C TYR A 57 4.53 -1.64 -2.06
N SER A 58 4.73 -2.76 -2.77
CA SER A 58 6.02 -3.40 -2.93
C SER A 58 6.88 -2.63 -3.93
N GLN A 59 8.19 -2.93 -3.96
CA GLN A 59 9.10 -2.37 -4.97
C GLN A 59 8.73 -2.77 -6.41
N SER A 60 7.97 -3.85 -6.60
CA SER A 60 7.40 -4.22 -7.90
C SER A 60 6.16 -3.39 -8.29
N GLY A 61 5.55 -2.67 -7.33
CA GLY A 61 4.34 -1.87 -7.51
C GLY A 61 3.05 -2.57 -7.08
N VAL A 62 3.16 -3.73 -6.43
CA VAL A 62 1.99 -4.50 -5.96
C VAL A 62 1.48 -3.89 -4.66
N LEU A 63 0.17 -3.64 -4.57
CA LEU A 63 -0.46 -3.15 -3.33
C LEU A 63 -0.22 -4.16 -2.21
N LYS A 64 0.29 -3.70 -1.07
CA LYS A 64 0.66 -4.52 0.10
C LYS A 64 -0.33 -4.39 1.23
N SER A 65 -0.77 -3.17 1.50
CA SER A 65 -1.83 -2.92 2.47
C SER A 65 -2.51 -1.59 2.21
N GLU A 66 -3.76 -1.50 2.63
CA GLU A 66 -4.50 -0.25 2.66
C GLU A 66 -5.51 -0.20 3.81
N GLY A 67 -5.82 1.00 4.27
CA GLY A 67 -6.78 1.20 5.34
C GLY A 67 -6.80 2.64 5.82
N ASN A 68 -7.66 2.92 6.79
CA ASN A 68 -7.81 4.26 7.34
C ASN A 68 -6.96 4.46 8.61
N ARG A 69 -6.50 5.69 8.81
CA ARG A 69 -5.98 6.15 10.09
C ARG A 69 -6.86 7.27 10.63
N LYS A 70 -7.03 7.30 11.95
CA LYS A 70 -7.70 8.38 12.66
C LYS A 70 -6.90 8.71 13.90
N ASN A 71 -6.61 10.00 14.10
CA ASN A 71 -5.71 10.44 15.17
C ASN A 71 -4.37 9.71 15.14
N PHE A 72 -3.83 9.51 13.93
CA PHE A 72 -2.55 8.84 13.66
C PHE A 72 -2.51 7.33 13.99
N GLN A 73 -3.64 6.75 14.42
CA GLN A 73 -3.77 5.34 14.78
C GLN A 73 -4.52 4.57 13.69
N LEU A 74 -4.29 3.26 13.59
CA LEU A 74 -5.07 2.39 12.70
C LEU A 74 -6.55 2.43 13.11
N ASP A 75 -7.43 2.52 12.11
CA ASP A 75 -8.86 2.64 12.32
C ASP A 75 -9.63 1.94 11.19
N SER A 76 -10.85 1.50 11.49
CA SER A 76 -11.75 0.82 10.56
C SER A 76 -11.11 -0.46 9.98
N VAL A 77 -11.40 -0.81 8.72
CA VAL A 77 -10.87 -2.02 8.10
C VAL A 77 -9.51 -1.73 7.46
N TRP A 78 -8.53 -2.57 7.79
CA TRP A 78 -7.25 -2.67 7.12
C TRP A 78 -7.16 -3.97 6.32
N LYS A 79 -6.78 -3.83 5.06
CA LYS A 79 -6.61 -4.94 4.11
C LYS A 79 -5.14 -5.19 3.86
N PHE A 80 -4.78 -6.46 3.75
CA PHE A 80 -3.42 -6.90 3.46
C PHE A 80 -3.42 -7.89 2.31
N TYR A 81 -2.45 -7.71 1.42
CA TYR A 81 -2.40 -8.40 0.14
C TYR A 81 -1.15 -9.27 0.02
N SER A 82 -1.29 -10.39 -0.68
CA SER A 82 -0.19 -11.28 -1.06
C SER A 82 0.78 -10.58 -2.03
N GLU A 83 1.91 -11.22 -2.32
CA GLU A 83 2.87 -10.69 -3.31
C GLU A 83 2.32 -10.63 -4.73
N GLN A 84 1.25 -11.38 -5.01
CA GLN A 84 0.51 -11.36 -6.28
C GLN A 84 -0.66 -10.35 -6.25
N GLY A 85 -0.82 -9.58 -5.17
CA GLY A 85 -1.87 -8.56 -5.04
C GLY A 85 -3.25 -9.13 -4.70
N LYS A 86 -3.31 -10.37 -4.19
CA LYS A 86 -4.56 -11.02 -3.80
C LYS A 86 -4.85 -10.73 -2.32
N LEU A 87 -6.10 -10.44 -1.98
CA LEU A 87 -6.48 -10.17 -0.59
C LEU A 87 -6.18 -11.42 0.26
N ALA A 88 -5.39 -11.25 1.31
CA ALA A 88 -5.01 -12.33 2.22
C ALA A 88 -5.66 -12.15 3.59
N PHE A 89 -5.72 -10.92 4.10
CA PHE A 89 -6.29 -10.62 5.40
C PHE A 89 -7.09 -9.32 5.41
N GLU A 90 -8.15 -9.30 6.21
CA GLU A 90 -8.80 -8.09 6.68
C GLU A 90 -8.77 -8.06 8.21
N PHE A 91 -8.40 -6.92 8.77
CA PHE A 91 -8.43 -6.66 10.20
C PHE A 91 -9.29 -5.44 10.47
N ASN A 92 -10.10 -5.51 11.51
CA ASN A 92 -10.83 -4.38 12.03
C ASN A 92 -10.01 -3.75 13.18
N TYR A 93 -9.84 -2.43 13.13
CA TYR A 93 -9.11 -1.65 14.12
C TYR A 93 -9.98 -0.53 14.68
N LYS A 94 -9.76 -0.21 15.95
CA LYS A 94 -10.28 0.99 16.60
C LYS A 94 -9.22 1.48 17.58
N GLU A 95 -8.88 2.75 17.48
CA GLU A 95 -7.85 3.39 18.33
C GLU A 95 -6.52 2.61 18.32
N GLY A 96 -6.13 2.11 17.14
CA GLY A 96 -4.89 1.37 16.94
C GLY A 96 -4.91 -0.09 17.38
N LYS A 97 -5.99 -0.57 18.02
CA LYS A 97 -6.12 -1.95 18.50
C LYS A 97 -7.05 -2.76 17.60
N LYS A 98 -6.74 -4.05 17.43
CA LYS A 98 -7.62 -4.99 16.74
C LYS A 98 -8.91 -5.15 17.53
N THR A 99 -10.04 -5.04 16.83
CA THR A 99 -11.38 -5.20 17.40
C THR A 99 -12.28 -5.86 16.37
N GLY A 100 -13.23 -6.70 16.77
CA GLY A 100 -14.12 -7.39 15.83
C GLY A 100 -13.39 -8.45 14.98
N PRO A 101 -13.94 -8.81 13.82
CA PRO A 101 -13.45 -9.95 13.06
C PRO A 101 -12.15 -9.64 12.30
N LYS A 102 -11.17 -10.52 12.44
CA LYS A 102 -10.10 -10.75 11.45
C LYS A 102 -10.60 -11.80 10.46
N LYS A 103 -10.54 -11.51 9.17
CA LYS A 103 -10.86 -12.45 8.09
C LYS A 103 -9.58 -12.87 7.36
N THR A 104 -9.49 -14.15 7.02
CA THR A 104 -8.41 -14.74 6.22
C THR A 104 -9.00 -15.35 4.96
N PHE A 105 -8.39 -15.04 3.81
CA PHE A 105 -8.91 -15.43 2.50
C PHE A 105 -7.92 -16.36 1.77
N ASP A 106 -8.43 -17.26 0.93
CA ASP A 106 -7.60 -18.01 0.00
C ASP A 106 -7.11 -17.07 -1.11
N THR A 107 -5.80 -16.99 -1.28
CA THR A 107 -5.20 -16.12 -2.30
C THR A 107 -5.38 -16.65 -3.73
N LYS A 108 -5.84 -17.88 -3.93
CA LYS A 108 -6.11 -18.48 -5.25
C LYS A 108 -7.47 -18.08 -5.80
N ASP A 109 -8.54 -18.23 -5.01
CA ASP A 109 -9.92 -18.00 -5.45
C ASP A 109 -10.65 -16.87 -4.70
N GLY A 110 -10.06 -16.35 -3.61
CA GLY A 110 -10.63 -15.27 -2.81
C GLY A 110 -11.68 -15.72 -1.80
N SER A 111 -11.89 -17.03 -1.62
CA SER A 111 -12.83 -17.57 -0.64
C SER A 111 -12.42 -17.20 0.79
N LEU A 112 -13.40 -16.94 1.66
CA LEU A 112 -13.15 -16.73 3.09
C LEU A 112 -12.83 -18.09 3.71
N ILE A 113 -11.63 -18.26 4.27
CA ILE A 113 -11.19 -19.50 4.93
C ILE A 113 -11.50 -19.45 6.43
N MET A 114 -11.29 -18.29 7.06
CA MET A 114 -11.33 -18.20 8.52
C MET A 114 -11.74 -16.81 9.00
N SER A 115 -12.53 -16.78 10.06
CA SER A 115 -12.87 -15.58 10.82
C SER A 115 -12.55 -15.77 12.30
N GLU A 116 -11.76 -14.87 12.88
CA GLU A 116 -11.36 -14.85 14.29
C GLU A 116 -11.80 -13.52 14.92
N SER A 117 -12.42 -13.53 16.09
CA SER A 117 -12.83 -12.30 16.76
C SER A 117 -11.74 -11.77 17.69
N PHE A 118 -11.57 -10.44 17.76
CA PHE A 118 -10.63 -9.75 18.65
C PHE A 118 -11.35 -8.68 19.47
N GLU A 119 -10.89 -8.46 20.69
CA GLU A 119 -11.26 -7.32 21.52
C GLU A 119 -10.00 -6.72 22.13
N SER A 120 -9.69 -5.46 21.80
CA SER A 120 -8.49 -4.76 22.27
C SER A 120 -7.20 -5.59 22.12
N ASP A 121 -6.97 -6.11 20.91
CA ASP A 121 -5.85 -7.01 20.55
C ASP A 121 -5.89 -8.43 21.14
N VAL A 122 -6.84 -8.74 22.02
CA VAL A 122 -7.01 -10.08 22.58
C VAL A 122 -7.90 -10.91 21.67
N LYS A 123 -7.35 -12.03 21.16
CA LYS A 123 -8.13 -13.02 20.40
C LYS A 123 -9.21 -13.62 21.31
N GLN A 124 -10.45 -13.53 20.87
CA GLN A 124 -11.60 -14.17 21.48
C GLN A 124 -11.68 -15.63 21.01
N GLY A 125 -12.19 -16.52 21.87
CA GLY A 125 -12.20 -17.97 21.61
C GLY A 125 -13.02 -18.42 20.40
N LEU A 126 -13.87 -17.55 19.84
CA LEU A 126 -14.67 -17.88 18.66
C LEU A 126 -13.81 -17.78 17.38
N THR A 127 -13.51 -18.94 16.81
CA THR A 127 -12.92 -19.09 15.47
C THR A 127 -13.92 -19.83 14.59
N THR A 128 -14.27 -19.25 13.45
CA THR A 128 -15.11 -19.89 12.43
C THR A 128 -14.24 -20.24 11.24
N VAL A 129 -14.22 -21.50 10.85
CA VAL A 129 -13.51 -22.01 9.67
C VAL A 129 -14.55 -22.39 8.62
N TYR A 130 -14.28 -22.02 7.37
CA TYR A 130 -15.11 -22.30 6.21
C TYR A 130 -14.38 -23.33 5.33
N TYR A 131 -15.14 -24.27 4.78
CA TYR A 131 -14.66 -25.38 3.95
C TYR A 131 -15.20 -25.28 2.53
#